data_AF-A0A1E4M8E6-F1
#
_entry.id   AF-A0A1E4M8E6-F1
#
_cell.length_a   1.000
_cell.length_b   1.000
_cell.length_c   1.000
_cell.angle_alpha   90.00
_cell.angle_beta   90.00
_cell.angle_gamma   90.00
#
_symmetry.space_group_name_H-M   'P 1'
#
loop_
_entity.id
_entity.type
_entity.pdbx_description
1 polymer ?
#
loop_
_entity_poly.entity_id
_entity_poly.type
_entity_poly.pdbx_seq_one_letter_code
_entity_poly.pdbx_strand_id
1 'polypeptide(L)'
;MTVDEAARILGVEPGAGADEVQRAYRLRARSSHPDGGGADERFIELVAARDALLAAPQRASSPVEVPLPPRRPIARWSWPLFWTWTALLALAIFLCAYLAPLPFTIAEPIVRFPLLAAGLLGYALTGRRGLLILGLVALGATAALGLVFTTIGILIGLLLMVPAVFGLVTLGQGTARRRGR
;
A
#
# COMPACT_ATOMS: atom_id res chain seq x y z
N MET A 1 33.84 -30.40 3.14
CA MET A 1 32.53 -30.83 2.60
C MET A 1 32.61 -30.88 1.10
N THR A 2 32.19 -32.00 0.51
CA THR A 2 32.18 -32.20 -0.94
C THR A 2 30.89 -31.66 -1.58
N VAL A 3 30.87 -31.47 -2.90
CA VAL A 3 29.69 -30.97 -3.63
C VAL A 3 28.50 -31.94 -3.48
N ASP A 4 28.74 -33.25 -3.59
CA ASP A 4 27.71 -34.28 -3.41
C ASP A 4 27.15 -34.33 -1.99
N GLU A 5 28.02 -34.11 -1.00
CA GLU A 5 27.62 -34.02 0.40
C GLU A 5 26.77 -32.77 0.67
N ALA A 6 27.19 -31.62 0.15
CA ALA A 6 26.43 -30.37 0.23
C ALA A 6 25.05 -30.48 -0.45
N ALA A 7 24.99 -31.12 -1.62
CA ALA A 7 23.76 -31.42 -2.34
C ALA A 7 22.79 -32.29 -1.51
N ARG A 8 23.29 -33.33 -0.85
CA ARG A 8 22.47 -34.16 0.07
C ARG A 8 21.97 -33.35 1.27
N ILE A 9 22.84 -32.53 1.88
CA ILE A 9 22.50 -31.66 3.02
C ILE A 9 21.47 -30.59 2.67
N LEU A 10 21.38 -30.16 1.40
CA LEU A 10 20.35 -29.23 0.92
C LEU A 10 19.17 -29.90 0.19
N GLY A 11 19.31 -31.18 -0.18
CA GLY A 11 18.29 -31.94 -0.90
C GLY A 11 18.13 -31.50 -2.35
N VAL A 12 19.22 -31.08 -2.98
CA VAL A 12 19.28 -30.63 -4.37
C VAL A 12 20.26 -31.50 -5.14
N GLU A 13 20.22 -31.43 -6.47
CA GLU A 13 21.21 -32.08 -7.33
C GLU A 13 22.60 -31.44 -7.18
N PRO A 14 23.72 -32.20 -7.28
CA PRO A 14 25.09 -31.68 -7.18
C PRO A 14 25.44 -30.55 -8.18
N GLY A 15 24.65 -30.39 -9.25
CA GLY A 15 24.78 -29.32 -10.24
C GLY A 15 23.60 -28.35 -10.28
N ALA A 16 22.80 -28.27 -9.21
CA ALA A 16 21.66 -27.35 -9.11
C ALA A 16 22.08 -25.89 -9.34
N GLY A 17 21.22 -25.11 -9.99
CA GLY A 17 21.48 -23.68 -10.22
C GLY A 17 21.40 -22.86 -8.92
N ALA A 18 22.07 -21.71 -8.86
CA ALA A 18 22.09 -20.83 -7.68
C ALA A 18 20.71 -20.58 -7.06
N ASP A 19 19.70 -20.33 -7.89
CA ASP A 19 18.34 -20.06 -7.42
C ASP A 19 17.71 -21.25 -6.68
N GLU A 20 18.00 -22.46 -7.15
CA GLU A 20 17.51 -23.70 -6.56
C GLU A 20 18.22 -23.98 -5.24
N VAL A 21 19.55 -23.82 -5.20
CA VAL A 21 20.37 -23.92 -3.99
C VAL A 21 19.89 -22.94 -2.92
N GLN A 22 19.66 -21.67 -3.30
CA GLN A 22 19.22 -20.63 -2.38
C GLN A 22 17.80 -20.86 -1.87
N ARG A 23 16.91 -21.37 -2.73
CA ARG A 23 15.54 -21.75 -2.33
C ARG A 23 15.55 -22.92 -1.35
N ALA A 24 16.32 -23.96 -1.61
CA ALA A 24 16.47 -25.11 -0.73
C ALA A 24 17.05 -24.72 0.64
N TYR A 25 18.09 -23.87 0.64
CA TYR A 25 18.66 -23.32 1.86
C TYR A 25 17.63 -22.56 2.69
N ARG A 26 16.86 -21.64 2.08
CA ARG A 26 15.81 -20.88 2.81
C ARG A 26 14.72 -21.77 3.40
N LEU A 27 14.31 -22.82 2.69
CA LEU A 27 13.31 -23.75 3.19
C LEU A 27 13.83 -24.53 4.41
N ARG A 28 15.06 -25.06 4.33
CA ARG A 28 15.65 -25.84 5.44
C ARG A 28 16.10 -25.00 6.62
N ALA A 29 16.61 -23.79 6.37
CA ALA A 29 16.98 -22.83 7.42
C ALA A 29 15.76 -22.44 8.28
N ARG A 30 14.57 -22.32 7.67
CA ARG A 30 13.32 -22.06 8.41
C ARG A 30 12.93 -23.18 9.34
N SER A 31 13.18 -24.44 8.97
CA SER A 31 12.87 -25.61 9.82
C SER A 31 13.94 -25.92 10.88
N SER A 32 15.10 -25.24 10.83
CA SER A 32 16.26 -25.51 11.69
C SER A 32 16.70 -24.27 12.50
N HIS A 33 15.91 -23.21 12.52
CA HIS A 33 16.25 -21.97 13.20
C HIS A 33 16.31 -22.15 14.74
N PRO A 34 17.35 -21.65 15.43
CA PRO A 34 17.55 -21.85 16.87
C PRO A 34 16.44 -21.23 17.74
N ASP A 35 15.82 -20.13 17.32
CA ASP A 35 14.67 -19.53 18.03
C ASP A 35 13.40 -20.41 18.04
N GLY A 36 13.39 -21.51 17.28
CA GLY A 36 12.32 -22.52 17.26
C GLY A 36 12.72 -23.89 17.81
N GLY A 37 13.90 -24.02 18.44
CA GLY A 37 14.41 -25.29 18.99
C GLY A 37 15.35 -26.09 18.06
N GLY A 38 15.95 -25.46 17.06
CA GLY A 38 17.00 -26.06 16.23
C GLY A 38 18.37 -26.08 16.92
N ALA A 39 19.23 -27.05 16.57
CA ALA A 39 20.62 -27.13 17.03
C ALA A 39 21.53 -26.26 16.15
N ASP A 40 22.36 -25.41 16.76
CA ASP A 40 23.29 -24.49 16.09
C ASP A 40 24.18 -25.21 15.06
N GLU A 41 24.59 -26.44 15.37
CA GLU A 41 25.42 -27.30 14.52
C GLU A 41 24.77 -27.59 13.15
N ARG A 42 23.46 -27.86 13.14
CA ARG A 42 22.72 -28.14 11.90
C ARG A 42 22.57 -26.91 11.01
N PHE A 43 22.47 -25.74 11.63
CA PHE A 43 22.41 -24.49 10.88
C PHE A 43 23.78 -24.17 10.26
N ILE A 44 24.87 -24.41 11.00
CA ILE A 44 26.25 -24.27 10.49
C ILE A 44 26.48 -25.21 9.30
N GLU A 45 26.03 -26.47 9.37
CA GLU A 45 26.11 -27.42 8.26
C GLU A 45 25.33 -26.96 7.02
N LEU A 46 24.13 -26.39 7.19
CA LEU A 46 23.33 -25.85 6.09
C LEU A 46 23.97 -24.64 5.42
N VAL A 47 24.59 -23.76 6.21
CA VAL A 47 25.34 -22.60 5.69
C VAL A 47 26.55 -23.07 4.90
N ALA A 48 27.33 -24.01 5.45
CA ALA A 48 28.46 -24.58 4.77
C ALA A 48 28.01 -25.19 3.43
N ALA A 49 26.97 -26.04 3.43
CA ALA A 49 26.43 -26.70 2.23
C ALA A 49 26.04 -25.73 1.12
N ARG A 50 25.39 -24.62 1.47
CA ARG A 50 25.06 -23.56 0.51
C ARG A 50 26.33 -23.02 -0.14
N ASP A 51 27.34 -22.70 0.67
CA ASP A 51 28.55 -22.04 0.19
C ASP A 51 29.38 -22.94 -0.74
N ALA A 52 29.46 -24.25 -0.47
CA ALA A 52 30.16 -25.16 -1.40
C ALA A 52 29.43 -25.38 -2.72
N LEU A 53 28.09 -25.42 -2.74
CA LEU A 53 27.33 -25.53 -3.99
C LEU A 53 27.41 -24.25 -4.82
N LEU A 54 27.43 -23.08 -4.18
CA LEU A 54 27.59 -21.80 -4.87
C LEU A 54 29.01 -21.61 -5.42
N ALA A 55 30.02 -22.18 -4.77
CA ALA A 55 31.41 -22.17 -5.26
C ALA A 55 31.68 -23.18 -6.40
N ALA A 56 30.85 -24.22 -6.54
CA ALA A 56 30.97 -25.21 -7.60
C ALA A 56 30.39 -24.70 -8.94
N PRO A 57 30.82 -25.26 -10.08
CA PRO A 57 30.21 -24.98 -11.39
C PRO A 57 28.74 -25.41 -11.40
N GLN A 58 27.84 -24.45 -11.50
CA GLN A 58 26.40 -24.69 -11.52
C GLN A 58 25.92 -24.93 -12.95
N ARG A 59 24.92 -25.79 -13.17
CA ARG A 59 24.20 -25.76 -14.44
C ARG A 59 23.50 -24.42 -14.57
N ALA A 60 23.52 -23.85 -15.77
CA ALA A 60 22.73 -22.67 -16.09
C ALA A 60 21.29 -22.94 -15.67
N SER A 61 20.81 -22.20 -14.67
CA SER A 61 19.44 -22.26 -14.21
C SER A 61 18.55 -21.90 -15.38
N SER A 62 17.78 -22.87 -15.89
CA SER A 62 16.69 -22.58 -16.83
C SER A 62 15.83 -21.49 -16.20
N PRO A 63 15.53 -20.39 -16.91
CA PRO A 63 14.68 -19.35 -16.37
C PRO A 63 13.40 -20.00 -15.88
N VAL A 64 13.18 -19.99 -14.57
CA VAL A 64 11.88 -20.35 -14.02
C VAL A 64 10.91 -19.38 -14.68
N GLU A 65 10.04 -19.87 -15.55
CA GLU A 65 9.01 -19.08 -16.18
C GLU A 65 8.05 -18.64 -15.07
N VAL A 66 8.39 -17.54 -14.40
CA VAL A 66 7.53 -16.92 -13.40
C VAL A 66 6.34 -16.40 -14.18
N PRO A 67 5.12 -16.96 -13.98
CA PRO A 67 3.94 -16.44 -14.66
C PRO A 67 3.85 -14.95 -14.32
N LEU A 68 3.98 -14.10 -15.34
CA LEU A 68 3.81 -12.66 -15.13
C LEU A 68 2.44 -12.48 -14.50
N PRO A 69 2.32 -11.81 -13.35
CA PRO A 69 1.02 -11.58 -12.74
C PRO A 69 0.13 -10.92 -13.80
N PRO A 70 -1.14 -11.34 -13.92
CA PRO A 70 -2.03 -10.81 -14.95
C PRO A 70 -2.01 -9.28 -14.86
N ARG A 71 -1.76 -8.62 -16.00
CA ARG A 71 -1.80 -7.15 -16.10
C ARG A 71 -3.20 -6.72 -15.67
N ARG A 72 -3.34 -6.21 -14.44
CA ARG A 72 -4.62 -5.70 -13.94
C ARG A 72 -5.12 -4.63 -14.92
N PRO A 73 -6.34 -4.74 -15.45
CA PRO A 73 -6.87 -3.74 -16.37
C PRO A 73 -6.82 -2.38 -15.67
N ILE A 74 -6.29 -1.38 -16.37
CA ILE A 74 -6.26 0.00 -15.89
C ILE A 74 -7.73 0.40 -15.76
N ALA A 75 -8.22 0.62 -14.54
CA ALA A 75 -9.60 1.02 -14.31
C ALA A 75 -9.96 2.19 -15.23
N ARG A 76 -10.98 2.01 -16.07
CA ARG A 76 -11.46 3.07 -16.97
C ARG A 76 -12.04 4.18 -16.11
N TRP A 77 -11.74 5.42 -16.48
CA TRP A 77 -12.27 6.60 -15.80
C TRP A 77 -13.80 6.59 -15.88
N SER A 78 -14.47 6.51 -14.73
CA SER A 78 -15.92 6.47 -14.64
C SER A 78 -16.45 7.80 -14.11
N TRP A 79 -16.94 8.62 -15.04
CA TRP A 79 -17.69 9.85 -14.74
C TRP A 79 -18.81 9.68 -13.71
N PRO A 80 -19.66 8.63 -13.75
CA PRO A 80 -20.70 8.47 -12.72
C PRO A 80 -20.09 8.29 -11.33
N LEU A 81 -19.00 7.52 -11.21
CA LEU A 81 -18.34 7.28 -9.93
C LEU A 81 -17.74 8.56 -9.36
N PHE A 82 -17.14 9.41 -10.21
CA PHE A 82 -16.65 10.73 -9.82
C PHE A 82 -17.78 11.60 -9.24
N TRP A 83 -18.93 11.66 -9.91
CA TRP A 83 -20.08 12.44 -9.42
C TRP A 83 -20.68 11.85 -8.15
N THR A 84 -20.75 10.52 -8.01
CA THR A 84 -21.18 9.86 -6.77
C THR A 84 -20.32 10.29 -5.59
N TRP A 85 -18.99 10.23 -5.72
CA TRP A 85 -18.09 10.63 -4.63
C TRP A 85 -18.11 12.14 -4.36
N THR A 86 -18.28 12.95 -5.40
CA THR A 86 -18.42 14.41 -5.27
C THR A 86 -19.71 14.78 -4.54
N ALA A 87 -20.83 14.14 -4.88
CA ALA A 87 -22.11 14.35 -4.21
C ALA A 87 -22.05 13.89 -2.74
N LEU A 88 -21.41 12.75 -2.47
CA LEU A 88 -21.21 12.27 -1.11
C LEU A 88 -20.33 13.23 -0.29
N LEU A 89 -19.27 13.78 -0.88
CA LEU A 89 -18.43 14.79 -0.25
C LEU A 89 -19.23 16.07 0.07
N ALA A 90 -20.03 16.54 -0.89
CA ALA A 90 -20.87 17.72 -0.70
C ALA A 90 -21.90 17.51 0.42
N LEU A 91 -22.52 16.33 0.48
CA LEU A 91 -23.44 15.96 1.56
C LEU A 91 -22.73 15.94 2.92
N ALA A 92 -21.53 15.36 3.00
CA ALA A 92 -20.74 15.32 4.22
C ALA A 92 -20.37 16.73 4.71
N ILE A 93 -19.95 17.62 3.79
CA ILE A 93 -19.69 19.04 4.06
C ILE A 93 -20.96 19.73 4.59
N PHE A 94 -22.10 19.51 3.93
CA PHE A 94 -23.38 20.10 4.32
C PHE A 94 -23.75 19.71 5.76
N LEU A 95 -23.66 18.42 6.11
CA LEU A 95 -23.97 17.96 7.46
C LEU A 95 -23.01 18.56 8.50
N CYS A 96 -21.71 18.65 8.19
CA CYS A 96 -20.75 19.31 9.07
C CYS A 96 -21.03 20.81 9.25
N ALA A 97 -21.51 21.49 8.21
CA ALA A 97 -21.76 22.93 8.23
C ALA A 97 -23.10 23.30 8.89
N TYR A 98 -24.16 22.52 8.66
CA TYR A 98 -25.53 22.90 9.06
C TYR A 98 -26.03 22.26 10.36
N LEU A 99 -25.53 21.07 10.73
CA LEU A 99 -25.95 20.41 11.97
C LEU A 99 -25.06 20.74 13.18
N ALA A 100 -24.12 21.68 13.02
CA ALA A 100 -23.18 22.07 14.06
C ALA A 100 -23.33 23.55 14.41
N PRO A 101 -23.73 23.90 15.65
CA PRO A 101 -23.61 25.27 16.14
C PRO A 101 -22.15 25.55 16.44
N LEU A 102 -21.37 25.92 15.42
CA LEU A 102 -19.98 26.31 15.60
C LEU A 102 -19.93 27.70 16.27
N PRO A 103 -19.11 27.90 17.33
CA PRO A 103 -18.98 29.20 17.99
C PRO A 103 -18.13 30.20 17.21
N PHE A 104 -17.54 29.80 16.08
CA PHE A 104 -16.68 30.66 15.26
C PHE A 104 -17.45 31.37 14.15
N THR A 105 -16.95 32.55 13.77
CA THR A 105 -17.39 33.37 12.64
C THR A 105 -17.69 32.54 11.39
N ILE A 106 -18.79 32.86 10.70
CA ILE A 106 -19.28 32.23 9.46
C ILE A 106 -18.18 32.05 8.40
N ALA A 107 -17.13 32.88 8.41
CA ALA A 107 -16.02 32.84 7.48
C ALA A 107 -15.12 31.59 7.57
N GLU A 108 -14.90 31.01 8.76
CA GLU A 108 -13.97 29.87 8.94
C GLU A 108 -14.43 28.61 8.16
N PRO A 109 -15.68 28.14 8.29
CA PRO A 109 -16.16 27.00 7.51
C PRO A 109 -16.27 27.32 6.01
N ILE A 110 -16.60 28.56 5.65
CA ILE A 110 -16.71 29.01 4.25
C ILE A 110 -15.36 28.97 3.53
N VAL A 111 -14.24 29.09 4.22
CA VAL A 111 -12.91 28.98 3.57
C VAL A 111 -12.43 27.53 3.57
N ARG A 112 -12.60 26.82 4.68
CA ARG A 112 -12.06 25.47 4.85
C ARG A 112 -12.72 24.44 3.93
N PHE A 113 -14.06 24.45 3.82
CA PHE A 113 -14.76 23.45 3.02
C PHE A 113 -14.49 23.59 1.51
N PRO A 114 -14.43 24.80 0.93
CA PRO A 114 -13.97 24.97 -0.45
C PRO A 114 -12.51 24.58 -0.66
N LEU A 115 -11.60 24.84 0.29
CA LEU A 115 -10.21 24.37 0.19
C LEU A 115 -10.13 22.83 0.18
N LEU A 116 -10.92 22.18 1.03
CA LEU A 116 -11.03 20.73 1.08
C LEU A 116 -11.57 20.18 -0.25
N ALA A 117 -12.69 20.73 -0.74
CA ALA A 117 -13.30 20.33 -1.99
C ALA A 117 -12.36 20.58 -3.19
N ALA A 118 -11.77 21.77 -3.30
CA ALA A 118 -10.84 22.12 -4.38
C ALA A 118 -9.58 21.24 -4.36
N GLY A 119 -9.05 20.93 -3.18
CA GLY A 119 -7.91 20.03 -3.02
C GLY A 119 -8.23 18.61 -3.50
N LEU A 120 -9.33 18.02 -3.03
CA LEU A 120 -9.71 16.64 -3.35
C LEU A 120 -10.20 16.48 -4.79
N LEU A 121 -11.10 17.36 -5.27
CA LEU A 121 -11.61 17.32 -6.64
C LEU A 121 -10.50 17.68 -7.64
N GLY A 122 -9.70 18.69 -7.32
CA GLY A 122 -8.54 19.06 -8.12
C GLY A 122 -7.51 17.94 -8.20
N TYR A 123 -7.26 17.23 -7.10
CA TYR A 123 -6.41 16.04 -7.13
C TYR A 123 -7.01 14.91 -7.97
N ALA A 124 -8.31 14.63 -7.82
CA ALA A 124 -9.00 13.61 -8.62
C ALA A 124 -8.85 13.88 -10.13
N LEU A 125 -9.05 15.14 -10.54
CA LEU A 125 -9.00 15.56 -11.95
C LEU A 125 -7.58 15.69 -12.51
N THR A 126 -6.59 16.12 -11.72
CA THR A 126 -5.25 16.49 -12.22
C THR A 126 -4.12 15.56 -11.78
N GLY A 127 -4.35 14.73 -10.76
CA GLY A 127 -3.33 13.86 -10.15
C GLY A 127 -2.18 14.61 -9.44
N ARG A 128 -2.27 15.93 -9.24
CA ARG A 128 -1.20 16.74 -8.64
C ARG A 128 -1.08 16.52 -7.14
N ARG A 129 0.08 16.06 -6.67
CA ARG A 129 0.34 15.79 -5.23
C ARG A 129 0.11 17.01 -4.33
N GLY A 130 0.41 18.22 -4.79
CA GLY A 130 0.16 19.44 -4.01
C GLY A 130 -1.32 19.66 -3.66
N LEU A 131 -2.24 19.31 -4.57
CA LEU A 131 -3.68 19.41 -4.33
C LEU A 131 -4.18 18.34 -3.35
N LEU A 132 -3.57 17.14 -3.38
CA LEU A 132 -3.85 16.11 -2.37
C LEU A 132 -3.43 16.58 -0.99
N ILE A 133 -2.22 17.14 -0.85
CA ILE A 133 -1.73 17.67 0.42
C ILE A 133 -2.67 18.77 0.93
N LEU A 134 -3.06 19.71 0.06
CA LEU A 134 -4.03 20.76 0.42
C LEU A 134 -5.35 20.16 0.95
N GLY A 135 -5.92 19.19 0.23
CA GLY A 135 -7.16 18.52 0.63
C GLY A 135 -7.03 17.77 1.96
N LEU A 136 -5.91 17.07 2.18
CA LEU A 136 -5.65 16.34 3.43
C LEU A 136 -5.41 17.26 4.63
N VAL A 137 -4.72 18.38 4.43
CA VAL A 137 -4.53 19.39 5.48
C VAL A 137 -5.88 19.99 5.88
N ALA A 138 -6.72 20.35 4.90
CA ALA A 138 -8.06 20.85 5.16
C ALA A 138 -8.96 19.79 5.85
N LEU A 139 -8.83 18.52 5.48
CA LEU A 139 -9.51 17.40 6.13
C LEU A 139 -9.06 17.23 7.58
N GLY A 140 -7.75 17.28 7.85
CA GLY A 140 -7.18 17.21 9.19
C GLY A 140 -7.66 18.36 10.08
N ALA A 141 -7.67 19.59 9.56
CA ALA A 141 -8.25 20.74 10.24
C ALA A 141 -9.75 20.54 10.55
N THR A 142 -10.50 19.97 9.58
CA THR A 142 -11.93 19.65 9.76
C THR A 142 -12.15 18.64 10.87
N ALA A 143 -11.35 17.57 10.92
CA ALA A 143 -11.42 16.56 11.97
C ALA A 143 -11.01 17.11 13.35
N ALA A 144 -9.95 17.93 13.41
CA ALA A 144 -9.46 18.51 14.65
C ALA A 144 -10.49 19.45 15.28
N LEU A 145 -11.06 20.38 14.50
CA LEU A 145 -12.14 21.23 15.00
C LEU A 145 -13.37 20.40 15.34
N GLY A 146 -13.66 19.37 14.55
CA GLY A 146 -14.77 18.47 14.83
C GLY A 146 -14.67 17.77 16.17
N LEU A 147 -13.45 17.39 16.57
CA LEU A 147 -13.18 16.79 17.88
C LEU A 147 -13.32 17.81 19.02
N VAL A 148 -12.85 19.05 18.82
CA VAL A 148 -12.98 20.11 19.84
C VAL A 148 -14.44 20.47 20.09
N PHE A 149 -15.26 20.53 19.04
CA PHE A 149 -16.68 20.93 19.12
C PHE A 149 -17.61 19.74 18.89
N THR A 150 -17.26 18.57 19.44
CA THR A 150 -17.93 17.29 19.15
C THR A 150 -19.46 17.42 19.21
N THR A 151 -20.11 17.36 18.04
CA THR A 151 -21.56 17.29 17.90
C THR A 151 -21.96 16.09 17.06
N ILE A 152 -23.20 15.61 17.24
CA ILE A 152 -23.75 14.51 16.44
C ILE A 152 -23.66 14.82 14.94
N GLY A 153 -23.96 16.05 14.53
CA GLY A 153 -23.87 16.50 13.14
C GLY A 153 -22.46 16.41 12.56
N ILE A 154 -21.46 16.87 13.32
CA ILE A 154 -20.05 16.81 12.93
C ILE A 154 -19.58 15.36 12.82
N LEU A 155 -19.94 14.50 13.76
CA LEU A 155 -19.53 13.09 13.75
C LEU A 155 -20.09 12.37 12.52
N ILE A 156 -21.36 12.59 12.20
CA ILE A 156 -22.00 12.00 11.00
C ILE A 156 -21.33 12.54 9.72
N GLY A 157 -21.09 13.85 9.64
CA GLY A 157 -20.41 14.44 8.48
C GLY A 157 -18.97 13.92 8.30
N LEU A 158 -18.20 13.78 9.39
CA LEU A 158 -16.86 13.20 9.35
C LEU A 158 -16.89 11.73 8.94
N LEU A 159 -17.85 10.94 9.44
CA LEU A 159 -18.02 9.54 9.05
C LEU A 159 -18.28 9.41 7.55
N LEU A 160 -19.14 10.26 6.98
CA LEU A 160 -19.43 10.26 5.54
C LEU A 160 -18.27 10.81 4.69
N MET A 161 -17.40 11.66 5.25
CA MET A 161 -16.21 12.13 4.54
C MET A 161 -15.22 11.01 4.25
N VAL A 162 -15.09 10.00 5.11
CA VAL A 162 -14.12 8.89 4.93
C VAL A 162 -14.29 8.18 3.58
N PRO A 163 -15.47 7.62 3.24
CA PRO A 163 -15.66 6.96 1.95
C PRO A 163 -15.56 7.93 0.78
N ALA A 164 -16.00 9.18 0.93
CA ALA A 164 -15.91 10.19 -0.13
C ALA A 164 -14.46 10.54 -0.48
N VAL A 165 -13.62 10.80 0.53
CA VAL A 165 -12.19 11.06 0.38
C VAL A 165 -11.51 9.85 -0.24
N PHE A 166 -11.77 8.64 0.26
CA PHE A 166 -11.20 7.41 -0.28
C PHE A 166 -11.51 7.27 -1.78
N GLY A 167 -12.78 7.43 -2.17
CA GLY A 167 -13.22 7.39 -3.55
C GLY A 167 -12.50 8.39 -4.46
N LEU A 168 -12.45 9.66 -4.07
CA LEU A 168 -11.77 10.70 -4.85
C LEU A 168 -10.25 10.49 -4.94
N VAL A 169 -9.61 10.03 -3.86
CA VAL A 169 -8.18 9.72 -3.86
C VAL A 169 -7.87 8.57 -4.80
N THR A 170 -8.68 7.49 -4.79
CA THR A 170 -8.46 6.37 -5.72
C THR A 170 -8.57 6.78 -7.19
N LEU A 171 -9.52 7.67 -7.52
CA LEU A 171 -9.63 8.25 -8.87
C LEU A 171 -8.40 9.10 -9.23
N GLY A 172 -7.93 9.96 -8.30
CA GLY A 172 -6.74 10.80 -8.51
C GLY A 172 -5.43 10.02 -8.68
N GLN A 173 -5.28 8.88 -8.00
CA GLN A 173 -4.15 7.96 -8.20
C GLN A 173 -4.14 7.39 -9.63
N GLY A 174 -5.32 7.12 -10.19
CA GLY A 174 -5.47 6.72 -11.60
C GLY A 174 -4.96 7.80 -12.56
N THR A 175 -5.34 9.06 -12.33
CA THR A 175 -4.88 10.21 -13.12
C THR A 175 -3.39 10.45 -13.00
N ALA A 176 -2.84 10.40 -11.78
CA ALA A 176 -1.42 10.60 -11.51
C ALA A 176 -0.54 9.57 -12.25
N ARG A 177 -0.98 8.31 -12.28
CA ARG A 177 -0.28 7.23 -13.01
C ARG A 177 -0.31 7.42 -14.52
N ARG A 178 -1.37 8.00 -15.08
CA ARG A 178 -1.45 8.32 -16.52
C ARG A 178 -0.51 9.45 -16.91
N ARG A 179 -0.25 10.40 -16.02
CA ARG A 179 0.64 11.54 -16.26
C ARG A 179 2.13 11.20 -16.16
N GLY A 180 2.48 10.15 -15.40
CA GLY A 180 3.86 9.67 -15.27
C GLY A 180 4.29 8.65 -16.34
N ARG A 181 3.43 8.36 -17.31
CA ARG A 181 3.74 7.62 -18.54
C ARG A 181 3.81 8.61 -19.69
#